data_AF-A0A973J9F7-F1
#
_entry.id   AF-A0A973J9F7-F1
#
_cell.length_a   1.000
_cell.length_b   1.000
_cell.length_c   1.000
_cell.angle_alpha   90.00
_cell.angle_beta   90.00
_cell.angle_gamma   90.00
#
_symmetry.space_group_name_H-M   'P 1'
#
loop_
_entity.id
_entity.type
_entity.pdbx_description
1 polymer ?
#
loop_
_entity_poly.entity_id
_entity_poly.type
_entity_poly.pdbx_seq_one_letter_code
_entity_poly.pdbx_strand_id
1 'polypeptide(L)'
;GQVLAGKDVEAGAEIGAGMTLALIYALHAQLGGTRSFAYIDDLYDISAEFGDARPAQAVATVLDRIRAEYTRTDLGSCLDIFARQHLARIDRRTTVLILGDGRNNRSDPGLDSLRQIKARARHLIWLTPDARRDWGSGDSDMLAYAPICTTVHVVGSLRQLGDAIAELLS
;
A
#
# COMPACT_ATOMS: atom_id res chain seq x y z
N GLY A 1 3.93 -2.99 13.45
CA GLY A 1 2.84 -3.51 12.58
C GLY A 1 3.43 -3.81 11.22
N GLN A 2 2.76 -4.50 10.29
CA GLN A 2 3.32 -4.70 8.94
C GLN A 2 2.57 -3.81 7.96
N VAL A 3 3.25 -2.85 7.35
CA VAL A 3 2.64 -1.88 6.45
C VAL A 3 2.91 -2.31 5.01
N LEU A 4 1.89 -2.79 4.30
CA LEU A 4 1.99 -3.07 2.87
C LEU A 4 1.58 -1.84 2.08
N ALA A 5 2.47 -0.86 1.98
CA ALA A 5 2.12 0.40 1.35
C ALA A 5 2.87 0.61 0.04
N GLY A 6 2.35 0.05 -1.03
CA GLY A 6 2.74 0.50 -2.37
C GLY A 6 1.72 1.49 -2.88
N LYS A 7 2.08 2.15 -3.97
CA LYS A 7 1.24 3.09 -4.71
C LYS A 7 1.65 2.92 -6.15
N ASP A 8 0.68 3.02 -7.03
CA ASP A 8 0.90 3.17 -8.46
C ASP A 8 1.95 4.26 -8.75
N VAL A 9 3.05 3.86 -9.37
CA VAL A 9 4.10 4.75 -9.88
C VAL A 9 4.04 4.73 -11.41
N GLU A 10 2.86 4.88 -11.99
CA GLU A 10 2.73 5.12 -13.42
C GLU A 10 3.38 6.46 -13.83
N ALA A 11 3.96 6.50 -15.03
CA ALA A 11 4.62 7.69 -15.59
C ALA A 11 3.63 8.87 -15.65
N GLY A 12 3.99 10.00 -15.02
CA GLY A 12 3.11 11.17 -14.85
C GLY A 12 2.48 11.31 -13.45
N ALA A 13 2.61 10.29 -12.58
CA ALA A 13 2.17 10.31 -11.18
C ALA A 13 3.32 10.47 -10.17
N GLU A 14 4.52 10.83 -10.61
CA GLU A 14 5.77 10.89 -9.81
C GLU A 14 5.64 11.74 -8.54
N ILE A 15 4.98 12.90 -8.62
CA ILE A 15 4.71 13.78 -7.46
C ILE A 15 3.79 13.06 -6.47
N GLY A 16 2.78 12.37 -6.97
CA GLY A 16 1.90 11.53 -6.16
C GLY A 16 2.67 10.39 -5.48
N ALA A 17 3.59 9.74 -6.20
CA ALA A 17 4.39 8.63 -5.71
C ALA A 17 5.33 9.05 -4.58
N GLY A 18 6.06 10.15 -4.77
CA GLY A 18 6.91 10.72 -3.74
C GLY A 18 6.13 11.09 -2.47
N MET A 19 4.94 11.66 -2.61
CA MET A 19 4.09 12.01 -1.45
C MET A 19 3.61 10.78 -0.67
N THR A 20 3.14 9.73 -1.37
CA THR A 20 2.73 8.49 -0.70
C THR A 20 3.92 7.81 -0.02
N LEU A 21 5.09 7.74 -0.69
CA LEU A 21 6.31 7.19 -0.10
C LEU A 21 6.78 7.97 1.13
N ALA A 22 6.70 9.30 1.11
CA ALA A 22 7.06 10.14 2.25
C ALA A 22 6.17 9.87 3.48
N LEU A 23 4.89 9.59 3.25
CA LEU A 23 3.98 9.18 4.32
C LEU A 23 4.33 7.79 4.86
N ILE A 24 4.60 6.83 3.98
CA ILE A 24 4.96 5.46 4.40
C ILE A 24 6.24 5.50 5.22
N TYR A 25 7.20 6.33 4.82
CA TYR A 25 8.39 6.62 5.61
C TYR A 25 8.02 7.16 7.00
N ALA A 26 7.13 8.17 7.08
CA ALA A 26 6.71 8.74 8.36
C ALA A 26 6.04 7.71 9.28
N LEU A 27 5.18 6.86 8.71
CA LEU A 27 4.57 5.71 9.39
C LEU A 27 5.61 4.73 9.90
N HIS A 28 6.57 4.36 9.04
CA HIS A 28 7.64 3.42 9.37
C HIS A 28 8.46 3.94 10.56
N ALA A 29 8.83 5.22 10.55
CA ALA A 29 9.62 5.84 11.59
C ALA A 29 8.89 5.92 12.95
N GLN A 30 7.56 6.09 12.95
CA GLN A 30 6.76 6.13 14.18
C GLN A 30 6.47 4.74 14.74
N LEU A 31 6.35 3.74 13.85
CA LEU A 31 5.94 2.39 14.20
C LEU A 31 7.15 1.46 14.20
N GLY A 32 7.79 1.30 15.36
CA GLY A 32 8.87 0.34 15.53
C GLY A 32 8.51 -1.07 15.02
N GLY A 33 9.45 -1.71 14.32
CA GLY A 33 9.28 -3.04 13.75
C GLY A 33 8.35 -3.09 12.54
N THR A 34 8.22 -1.98 11.82
CA THR A 34 7.46 -1.92 10.57
C THR A 34 8.23 -2.50 9.41
N ARG A 35 7.50 -3.21 8.55
CA ARG A 35 7.96 -3.62 7.22
C ARG A 35 7.21 -2.75 6.23
N SER A 36 7.89 -2.26 5.21
CA SER A 36 7.33 -1.40 4.18
C SER A 36 7.62 -2.02 2.81
N PHE A 37 6.62 -2.00 1.94
CA PHE A 37 6.71 -2.58 0.61
C PHE A 37 6.18 -1.61 -0.42
N ALA A 38 6.87 -1.38 -1.52
CA ALA A 38 6.30 -0.72 -2.70
C ALA A 38 5.80 -1.78 -3.71
N TYR A 39 4.80 -1.44 -4.52
CA TYR A 39 4.30 -2.32 -5.58
C TYR A 39 4.02 -1.54 -6.86
N ILE A 40 4.31 -2.16 -8.01
CA ILE A 40 3.84 -1.78 -9.35
C ILE A 40 3.34 -3.08 -10.02
N ASP A 41 4.14 -3.71 -10.88
CA ASP A 41 3.95 -5.07 -11.40
C ASP A 41 4.74 -6.12 -10.58
N ASP A 42 5.73 -5.68 -9.81
CA ASP A 42 6.46 -6.46 -8.81
C ASP A 42 6.36 -5.84 -7.40
N LEU A 43 6.73 -6.61 -6.39
CA LEU A 43 6.70 -6.26 -4.97
C LEU A 43 8.13 -6.03 -4.43
N TYR A 44 8.41 -4.80 -4.00
CA TYR A 44 9.71 -4.42 -3.44
C TYR A 44 9.64 -4.27 -1.93
N ASP A 45 10.39 -5.07 -1.17
CA ASP A 45 10.66 -4.78 0.25
C ASP A 45 11.57 -3.54 0.33
N ILE A 46 11.02 -2.43 0.82
CA ILE A 46 11.69 -1.12 0.97
C ILE A 46 11.98 -0.79 2.44
N SER A 47 11.89 -1.78 3.34
CA SER A 47 12.07 -1.57 4.77
C SER A 47 13.47 -1.07 5.11
N ALA A 48 14.50 -1.48 4.34
CA ALA A 48 15.89 -1.11 4.59
C ALA A 48 16.16 0.36 4.25
N GLU A 49 15.52 0.87 3.20
CA GLU A 49 15.61 2.25 2.74
C GLU A 49 14.97 3.23 3.72
N PHE A 50 14.02 2.77 4.55
CA PHE A 50 13.32 3.56 5.55
C PHE A 50 13.93 3.48 6.96
N GLY A 51 15.13 2.92 7.09
CA GLY A 51 15.93 2.95 8.31
C GLY A 51 16.52 4.33 8.61
N ASP A 52 17.86 4.44 8.65
CA ASP A 52 18.57 5.65 9.14
C ASP A 52 18.68 6.82 8.13
N ALA A 53 18.00 6.74 6.98
CA ALA A 53 18.09 7.75 5.92
C ALA A 53 17.23 8.99 6.23
N ARG A 54 17.62 10.18 5.73
CA ARG A 54 16.72 11.36 5.78
C ARG A 54 15.50 11.11 4.87
N PRO A 55 14.29 11.57 5.22
CA PRO A 55 13.06 11.26 4.49
C PRO A 55 13.14 11.47 2.97
N ALA A 56 13.65 12.63 2.55
CA ALA A 56 13.80 12.95 1.12
C ALA A 56 14.77 12.03 0.39
N GLN A 57 15.85 11.59 1.06
CA GLN A 57 16.83 10.68 0.48
C GLN A 57 16.28 9.26 0.36
N ALA A 58 15.56 8.79 1.38
CA ALA A 58 14.89 7.49 1.38
C ALA A 58 13.87 7.40 0.23
N VAL A 59 13.01 8.41 0.10
CA VAL A 59 12.01 8.48 -0.98
C VAL A 59 12.68 8.51 -2.35
N ALA A 60 13.70 9.35 -2.55
CA ALA A 60 14.42 9.40 -3.82
C ALA A 60 15.08 8.06 -4.18
N THR A 61 15.68 7.38 -3.19
CA THR A 61 16.31 6.06 -3.37
C THR A 61 15.29 5.01 -3.80
N VAL A 62 14.12 4.97 -3.15
CA VAL A 62 13.04 4.04 -3.51
C VAL A 62 12.52 4.35 -4.92
N LEU A 63 12.28 5.63 -5.24
CA LEU A 63 11.83 6.02 -6.58
C LEU A 63 12.82 5.63 -7.66
N ASP A 64 14.13 5.88 -7.45
CA ASP A 64 15.16 5.53 -8.42
C ASP A 64 15.35 4.01 -8.59
N ARG A 65 15.18 3.23 -7.51
CA ARG A 65 15.21 1.76 -7.56
C ARG A 65 14.08 1.21 -8.42
N ILE A 66 12.90 1.81 -8.34
CA ILE A 66 11.69 1.33 -9.02
C ILE A 66 11.55 1.95 -10.43
N ARG A 67 12.31 3.02 -10.72
CA ARG A 67 12.23 3.83 -11.96
C ARG A 67 12.37 3.04 -13.25
N ALA A 68 13.15 1.95 -13.26
CA ALA A 68 13.35 1.14 -14.46
C ALA A 68 12.15 0.26 -14.82
N GLU A 69 11.21 0.09 -13.89
CA GLU A 69 10.10 -0.87 -13.95
C GLU A 69 8.75 -0.13 -13.97
N TYR A 70 8.71 1.09 -14.51
CA TYR A 70 7.46 1.83 -14.78
C TYR A 70 6.63 1.13 -15.87
N THR A 71 6.03 0.01 -15.51
CA THR A 71 5.06 -0.75 -16.29
C THR A 71 3.65 -0.50 -15.72
N ARG A 72 2.66 -1.25 -16.20
CA ARG A 72 1.31 -1.20 -15.67
C ARG A 72 1.26 -1.87 -14.30
N THR A 73 0.67 -1.20 -13.32
CA THR A 73 0.40 -1.80 -12.00
C THR A 73 -0.40 -3.11 -12.12
N ASP A 74 0.07 -4.15 -11.43
CA ASP A 74 -0.58 -5.45 -11.21
C ASP A 74 -0.54 -5.79 -9.71
N LEU A 75 -1.51 -5.23 -8.98
CA LEU A 75 -1.66 -5.43 -7.54
C LEU A 75 -1.99 -6.89 -7.21
N GLY A 76 -2.73 -7.60 -8.05
CA GLY A 76 -3.05 -9.00 -7.82
C GLY A 76 -1.79 -9.87 -7.75
N SER A 77 -0.90 -9.72 -8.72
CA SER A 77 0.42 -10.36 -8.71
C SER A 77 1.23 -10.01 -7.46
N CYS A 78 1.23 -8.74 -7.06
CA CYS A 78 1.94 -8.28 -5.86
C CYS A 78 1.35 -8.89 -4.56
N LEU A 79 0.02 -9.00 -4.46
CA LEU A 79 -0.66 -9.66 -3.34
C LEU A 79 -0.30 -11.14 -3.28
N ASP A 80 -0.21 -11.82 -4.43
CA ASP A 80 0.22 -13.20 -4.53
C ASP A 80 1.67 -13.40 -4.08
N ILE A 81 2.59 -12.53 -4.53
CA ILE A 81 3.99 -12.54 -4.09
C ILE A 81 4.05 -12.34 -2.57
N PHE A 82 3.30 -11.37 -2.04
CA PHE A 82 3.25 -11.11 -0.61
C PHE A 82 2.71 -12.33 0.17
N ALA A 83 1.62 -12.93 -0.29
CA ALA A 83 1.03 -14.10 0.35
C ALA A 83 2.01 -15.28 0.35
N ARG A 84 2.76 -15.49 -0.75
CA ARG A 84 3.76 -16.55 -0.83
C ARG A 84 4.97 -16.32 0.08
N GLN A 85 5.48 -15.09 0.15
CA GLN A 85 6.78 -14.80 0.77
C GLN A 85 6.70 -14.27 2.21
N HIS A 86 5.60 -13.61 2.58
CA HIS A 86 5.52 -12.83 3.81
C HIS A 86 4.35 -13.23 4.73
N LEU A 87 3.38 -14.03 4.27
CA LEU A 87 2.20 -14.41 5.04
C LEU A 87 2.53 -15.13 6.36
N ALA A 88 3.65 -15.85 6.44
CA ALA A 88 4.12 -16.50 7.67
C ALA A 88 4.47 -15.50 8.79
N ARG A 89 4.69 -14.23 8.45
CA ARG A 89 5.00 -13.15 9.39
C ARG A 89 3.75 -12.40 9.85
N ILE A 90 2.59 -12.65 9.25
CA ILE A 90 1.32 -12.02 9.60
C ILE A 90 0.64 -12.84 10.71
N ASP A 91 0.26 -12.15 11.78
CA ASP A 91 -0.48 -12.74 12.89
C ASP A 91 -1.64 -11.84 13.36
N ARG A 92 -2.33 -12.29 14.41
CA ARG A 92 -3.47 -11.57 15.02
C ARG A 92 -3.07 -10.31 15.80
N ARG A 93 -1.78 -9.96 15.85
CA ARG A 93 -1.27 -8.69 16.36
C ARG A 93 -0.95 -7.72 15.22
N THR A 94 -0.97 -8.20 13.98
CA THR A 94 -0.56 -7.43 12.81
C THR A 94 -1.73 -6.65 12.21
N THR A 95 -1.54 -5.34 12.04
CA THR A 95 -2.35 -4.51 11.14
C THR A 95 -1.64 -4.45 9.80
N VAL A 96 -2.37 -4.72 8.71
CA VAL A 96 -1.94 -4.51 7.33
C VAL A 96 -2.63 -3.27 6.80
N LEU A 97 -1.85 -2.35 6.25
CA LEU A 97 -2.32 -1.09 5.66
C LEU A 97 -1.96 -1.09 4.18
N ILE A 98 -2.94 -0.89 3.29
CA ILE A 98 -2.79 -0.74 1.83
C ILE A 98 -3.13 0.71 1.44
N LEU A 99 -2.33 1.32 0.57
CA LEU A 99 -2.53 2.69 0.08
C LEU A 99 -2.74 2.67 -1.44
N GLY A 100 -3.90 3.08 -1.96
CA GLY A 100 -4.08 3.10 -3.41
C GLY A 100 -5.52 3.30 -3.84
N ASP A 101 -5.71 3.68 -5.09
CA ASP A 101 -7.03 3.88 -5.70
C ASP A 101 -7.76 2.57 -6.05
N GLY A 102 -7.05 1.45 -5.98
CA GLY A 102 -7.59 0.12 -6.30
C GLY A 102 -7.76 -0.12 -7.79
N ARG A 103 -7.11 0.68 -8.64
CA ARG A 103 -6.99 0.39 -10.07
C ARG A 103 -5.95 -0.69 -10.28
N ASN A 104 -6.31 -1.66 -11.10
CA ASN A 104 -5.48 -2.84 -11.36
C ASN A 104 -5.36 -3.12 -12.86
N ASN A 105 -5.64 -2.11 -13.70
CA ASN A 105 -5.47 -2.22 -15.14
C ASN A 105 -6.23 -3.39 -15.81
N ARG A 106 -7.31 -3.89 -15.18
CA ARG A 106 -8.07 -5.10 -15.57
C ARG A 106 -7.29 -6.43 -15.46
N SER A 107 -6.19 -6.46 -14.71
CA SER A 107 -5.56 -7.71 -14.26
C SER A 107 -6.43 -8.43 -13.23
N ASP A 108 -6.10 -9.67 -12.90
CA ASP A 108 -6.74 -10.38 -11.79
C ASP A 108 -6.52 -9.58 -10.48
N PRO A 109 -7.57 -9.23 -9.72
CA PRO A 109 -7.44 -8.49 -8.46
C PRO A 109 -6.77 -9.27 -7.32
N GLY A 110 -6.48 -10.58 -7.46
CA GLY A 110 -5.77 -11.34 -6.41
C GLY A 110 -6.56 -11.46 -5.10
N LEU A 111 -7.90 -11.52 -5.19
CA LEU A 111 -8.79 -11.48 -4.02
C LEU A 111 -8.54 -12.63 -3.04
N ASP A 112 -8.11 -13.80 -3.52
CA ASP A 112 -7.81 -14.94 -2.67
C ASP A 112 -6.59 -14.69 -1.77
N SER A 113 -5.54 -14.10 -2.32
CA SER A 113 -4.37 -13.66 -1.55
C SER A 113 -4.74 -12.58 -0.55
N LEU A 114 -5.59 -11.61 -0.94
CA LEU A 114 -6.08 -10.60 0.00
C LEU A 114 -6.88 -11.21 1.15
N ARG A 115 -7.74 -12.20 0.87
CA ARG A 115 -8.49 -12.94 1.91
C ARG A 115 -7.55 -13.71 2.84
N GLN A 116 -6.51 -14.34 2.32
CA GLN A 116 -5.50 -15.03 3.14
C GLN A 116 -4.79 -14.06 4.09
N ILE A 117 -4.39 -12.89 3.60
CA ILE A 117 -3.79 -11.82 4.40
C ILE A 117 -4.77 -11.37 5.50
N LYS A 118 -6.03 -11.06 5.13
CA LYS A 118 -7.06 -10.63 6.07
C LYS A 118 -7.37 -11.67 7.15
N ALA A 119 -7.35 -12.96 6.82
CA ALA A 119 -7.67 -14.04 7.74
C ALA A 119 -6.63 -14.17 8.88
N ARG A 120 -5.38 -13.81 8.61
CA ARG A 120 -4.29 -13.80 9.59
C ARG A 120 -4.18 -12.48 10.34
N ALA A 121 -4.30 -11.35 9.63
CA ALA A 121 -4.14 -10.03 10.22
C ALA A 121 -5.28 -9.70 11.20
N ARG A 122 -4.95 -8.91 12.24
CA ARG A 122 -5.94 -8.27 13.12
C ARG A 122 -6.85 -7.34 12.30
N HIS A 123 -6.22 -6.44 11.55
CA HIS A 123 -6.87 -5.45 10.72
C HIS A 123 -6.25 -5.44 9.33
N LEU A 124 -7.10 -5.35 8.31
CA LEU A 124 -6.71 -5.01 6.94
C LEU A 124 -7.38 -3.69 6.60
N ILE A 125 -6.59 -2.63 6.46
CA ILE A 125 -7.07 -1.27 6.28
C ILE A 125 -6.64 -0.79 4.90
N TRP A 126 -7.57 -0.20 4.17
CA TRP A 126 -7.29 0.38 2.86
C TRP A 126 -7.52 1.88 2.89
N LEU A 127 -6.53 2.68 2.47
CA LEU A 127 -6.67 4.12 2.31
C LEU A 127 -6.63 4.45 0.81
N THR A 128 -7.72 5.01 0.29
CA THR A 128 -7.88 5.30 -1.15
C THR A 128 -8.15 6.79 -1.37
N PRO A 129 -7.55 7.43 -2.38
CA PRO A 129 -7.91 8.81 -2.75
C PRO A 129 -9.26 8.89 -3.47
N ASP A 130 -9.72 7.80 -4.09
CA ASP A 130 -10.91 7.78 -4.93
C ASP A 130 -12.19 7.79 -4.09
N ALA A 131 -13.11 8.67 -4.43
CA ALA A 131 -14.40 8.75 -3.75
C ALA A 131 -15.23 7.50 -4.03
N ARG A 132 -16.06 7.09 -3.06
CA ARG A 132 -16.89 5.87 -3.16
C ARG A 132 -17.75 5.79 -4.42
N ARG A 133 -18.21 6.93 -4.93
CA ARG A 133 -19.02 7.01 -6.16
C ARG A 133 -18.25 6.59 -7.42
N ASP A 134 -16.91 6.66 -7.37
CA ASP A 134 -16.01 6.36 -8.48
C ASP A 134 -15.52 4.90 -8.43
N TRP A 135 -15.81 4.17 -7.34
CA TRP A 135 -15.44 2.76 -7.20
C TRP A 135 -16.21 1.89 -8.22
N GLY A 136 -15.51 0.95 -8.86
CA GLY A 136 -16.09 0.13 -9.93
C GLY A 136 -16.18 0.83 -11.28
N SER A 137 -15.74 2.08 -11.39
CA SER A 137 -15.60 2.78 -12.66
C SER A 137 -14.24 2.51 -13.31
N GLY A 138 -14.23 2.34 -14.64
CA GLY A 138 -13.02 2.03 -15.39
C GLY A 138 -12.45 0.66 -15.03
N ASP A 139 -11.27 0.66 -14.42
CA ASP A 139 -10.52 -0.52 -13.98
C ASP A 139 -10.34 -0.58 -12.45
N SER A 140 -11.18 0.15 -11.70
CA SER A 140 -11.18 0.14 -10.23
C SER A 140 -11.85 -1.13 -9.69
N ASP A 141 -11.09 -1.94 -8.96
CA ASP A 141 -11.55 -3.15 -8.27
C ASP A 141 -11.98 -2.89 -6.82
N MET A 142 -12.12 -1.62 -6.42
CA MET A 142 -12.46 -1.25 -5.04
C MET A 142 -13.76 -1.87 -4.52
N LEU A 143 -14.75 -2.11 -5.39
CA LEU A 143 -15.98 -2.82 -4.99
C LEU A 143 -15.73 -4.29 -4.60
N ALA A 144 -14.67 -4.91 -5.12
CA ALA A 144 -14.25 -6.26 -4.77
C ALA A 144 -13.32 -6.27 -3.55
N TYR A 145 -12.44 -5.26 -3.40
CA TYR A 145 -11.52 -5.16 -2.26
C TYR A 145 -12.21 -4.74 -0.96
N ALA A 146 -13.13 -3.77 -1.01
CA ALA A 146 -13.72 -3.18 0.18
C ALA A 146 -14.43 -4.18 1.12
N PRO A 147 -15.20 -5.17 0.61
CA PRO A 147 -15.83 -6.18 1.48
C PRO A 147 -14.84 -7.10 2.21
N ILE A 148 -13.60 -7.22 1.75
CA ILE A 148 -12.55 -8.04 2.38
C ILE A 148 -11.84 -7.24 3.47
N CYS A 149 -11.76 -5.92 3.33
CA CYS A 149 -11.09 -5.04 4.27
C CYS A 149 -11.84 -4.98 5.62
N THR A 150 -11.10 -4.80 6.71
CA THR A 150 -11.70 -4.40 7.99
C THR A 150 -12.34 -3.03 7.86
N THR A 151 -11.63 -2.10 7.22
CA THR A 151 -12.08 -0.72 7.02
C THR A 151 -11.46 -0.16 5.75
N VAL A 152 -12.20 0.72 5.08
CA VAL A 152 -11.72 1.50 3.94
C VAL A 152 -11.97 2.97 4.22
N HIS A 153 -10.91 3.78 4.17
CA HIS A 153 -10.98 5.23 4.34
C HIS A 153 -10.72 5.93 3.00
N VAL A 154 -11.57 6.88 2.67
CA VAL A 154 -11.35 7.79 1.54
C VAL A 154 -10.54 8.98 2.04
N VAL A 155 -9.35 9.15 1.49
CA VAL A 155 -8.35 10.15 1.91
C VAL A 155 -7.94 11.01 0.71
N GLY A 156 -8.65 12.12 0.51
CA GLY A 156 -8.41 13.01 -0.64
C GLY A 156 -7.23 13.97 -0.47
N SER A 157 -6.58 13.99 0.69
CA SER A 157 -5.47 14.91 0.99
C SER A 157 -4.48 14.32 2.00
N LEU A 158 -3.25 14.85 1.98
CA LEU A 158 -2.20 14.48 2.94
C LEU A 158 -2.61 14.71 4.40
N ARG A 159 -3.40 15.76 4.66
CA ARG A 159 -3.93 16.04 5.99
C ARG A 159 -4.85 14.92 6.45
N GLN A 160 -5.87 14.60 5.65
CA GLN A 160 -6.83 13.53 5.97
C GLN A 160 -6.17 12.17 6.12
N LEU A 161 -5.12 11.95 5.34
CA LEU A 161 -4.31 10.74 5.41
C LEU A 161 -3.51 10.68 6.71
N GLY A 162 -2.86 11.78 7.11
CA GLY A 162 -2.19 11.90 8.41
C GLY A 162 -3.15 11.74 9.59
N ASP A 163 -4.34 12.35 9.51
CA ASP A 163 -5.38 12.24 10.54
C ASP A 163 -5.89 10.80 10.69
N ALA A 164 -6.19 10.15 9.56
CA ALA A 164 -6.63 8.74 9.55
C ALA A 164 -5.56 7.82 10.14
N ILE A 165 -4.28 8.08 9.84
CA ILE A 165 -3.18 7.35 10.43
C ILE A 165 -3.07 7.59 11.94
N ALA A 166 -3.16 8.84 12.39
CA ALA A 166 -3.08 9.16 13.81
C ALA A 166 -4.18 8.45 14.62
N GLU A 167 -5.40 8.39 14.07
CA GLU A 167 -6.53 7.65 14.65
C GLU A 167 -6.26 6.14 14.75
N LEU A 168 -5.57 5.56 13.76
CA LEU A 168 -5.20 4.14 13.78
C LEU A 168 -4.09 3.80 14.78
N LEU A 169 -3.35 4.81 15.25
CA LEU A 169 -2.20 4.67 16.14
C LEU A 169 -2.48 5.10 17.59
N SER A 170 -3.62 5.75 17.84
CA SER A 170 -4.12 6.07 19.19
C SER A 170 -4.78 4.88 19.87
#